data_AF-A0A9X9F2G4-F1
#
_entry.id   AF-A0A9X9F2G4-F1
#
_cell.length_a   1.000
_cell.length_b   1.000
_cell.length_c   1.000
_cell.angle_alpha   90.00
_cell.angle_beta   90.00
_cell.angle_gamma   90.00
#
_symmetry.space_group_name_H-M   'P 1'
#
loop_
_entity.id
_entity.type
_entity.pdbx_description
1 polymer ?
#
loop_
_entity_poly.entity_id
_entity_poly.type
_entity_poly.pdbx_seq_one_letter_code
_entity_poly.pdbx_strand_id
1 'polypeptide(L)'
;LAKKEFENAKVPTLTEIIETFGHNANYYIETKSPNEYPGMEEKLLEIINHYEIQDKVIIQSFSEESLQKIHSLNSNISLVQLLPYKKAVQLTELEIEKYKTYCIGLGMNYKYIDSDYVNKIKKNGLEVHP
;
A
#
# COMPACT_ATOMS: atom_id res chain seq x y z
N LEU A 1 26.53 -19.83 2.68
CA LEU A 1 26.47 -19.66 1.21
C LEU A 1 25.02 -19.80 0.77
N ALA A 2 24.62 -19.10 -0.30
CA ALA A 2 23.27 -19.23 -0.86
C ALA A 2 23.02 -20.68 -1.35
N LYS A 3 21.77 -21.14 -1.32
CA LYS A 3 21.41 -22.45 -1.89
C LYS A 3 21.53 -22.40 -3.42
N LYS A 4 21.96 -23.50 -4.04
CA LYS A 4 22.12 -23.60 -5.51
C LYS A 4 20.85 -23.23 -6.29
N GLU A 5 19.68 -23.56 -5.76
CA GLU A 5 18.37 -23.23 -6.37
C GLU A 5 18.10 -21.73 -6.50
N PHE A 6 18.82 -20.88 -5.75
CA PHE A 6 18.71 -19.43 -5.84
C PHE A 6 19.82 -18.78 -6.69
N GLU A 7 20.77 -19.57 -7.18
CA GLU A 7 21.78 -19.06 -8.11
C GLU A 7 21.09 -18.62 -9.40
N ASN A 8 21.38 -17.40 -9.86
CA ASN A 8 20.83 -16.78 -11.07
C ASN A 8 19.36 -16.35 -11.03
N ALA A 9 18.72 -16.28 -9.86
CA ALA A 9 17.43 -15.64 -9.72
C ALA A 9 17.42 -14.23 -10.36
N LYS A 10 16.33 -13.89 -11.07
CA LYS A 10 16.17 -12.62 -11.79
C LYS A 10 15.25 -11.69 -11.02
N VAL A 11 15.42 -10.38 -11.25
CA VAL A 11 14.48 -9.38 -10.74
C VAL A 11 13.24 -9.41 -11.64
N PRO A 12 12.06 -9.76 -11.11
CA PRO A 12 10.84 -9.76 -11.90
C PRO A 12 10.32 -8.34 -12.10
N THR A 13 9.64 -8.11 -13.21
CA THR A 13 8.78 -6.96 -13.44
C THR A 13 7.41 -7.18 -12.78
N LEU A 14 6.65 -6.10 -12.58
CA LEU A 14 5.27 -6.21 -12.08
C LEU A 14 4.39 -7.02 -13.05
N THR A 15 4.58 -6.82 -14.35
CA THR A 15 3.88 -7.55 -15.42
C THR A 15 4.13 -9.05 -15.32
N GLU A 16 5.38 -9.50 -15.19
CA GLU A 16 5.71 -10.92 -15.04
C GLU A 16 5.09 -11.53 -13.77
N ILE A 17 5.01 -10.78 -12.68
CA ILE A 17 4.34 -11.22 -11.44
C ILE A 17 2.85 -11.44 -11.71
N ILE A 18 2.17 -10.46 -12.32
CA ILE A 18 0.73 -10.53 -12.60
C ILE A 18 0.43 -11.64 -13.61
N GLU A 19 1.23 -11.81 -14.65
CA GLU A 19 1.07 -12.89 -15.63
C GLU A 19 1.25 -14.28 -15.02
N THR A 20 2.14 -14.40 -14.03
CA THR A 20 2.40 -15.67 -13.34
C THR A 20 1.26 -16.07 -12.41
N PHE A 21 0.70 -15.12 -11.66
CA PHE A 21 -0.28 -15.42 -10.59
C PHE A 21 -1.73 -15.09 -10.95
N GLY A 22 -1.96 -14.15 -11.87
CA GLY A 22 -3.27 -13.74 -12.37
C GLY A 22 -4.26 -13.36 -11.28
N HIS A 23 -5.54 -13.70 -11.47
CA HIS A 23 -6.61 -13.45 -10.50
C HIS A 23 -6.64 -14.42 -9.32
N ASN A 24 -5.72 -15.39 -9.25
CA ASN A 24 -5.65 -16.36 -8.16
C ASN A 24 -4.85 -15.83 -6.96
N ALA A 25 -4.21 -14.66 -7.09
CA ALA A 25 -3.50 -13.99 -6.03
C ALA A 25 -4.15 -12.64 -5.69
N ASN A 26 -3.87 -12.18 -4.47
CA ASN A 26 -4.08 -10.80 -4.07
C ASN A 26 -2.71 -10.11 -4.02
N TYR A 27 -2.64 -8.86 -4.45
CA TYR A 27 -1.42 -8.10 -4.59
C TYR A 27 -1.41 -6.95 -3.61
N TYR A 28 -0.31 -6.80 -2.89
CA TYR A 28 -0.08 -5.68 -1.99
C TYR A 28 1.15 -4.91 -2.49
N ILE A 29 0.93 -3.83 -3.23
CA ILE A 29 1.95 -3.14 -4.02
C ILE A 29 2.35 -1.84 -3.31
N GLU A 30 3.65 -1.59 -3.15
CA GLU A 30 4.15 -0.34 -2.55
C GLU A 30 4.60 0.66 -3.63
N THR A 31 4.15 1.92 -3.55
CA THR A 31 4.68 3.04 -4.36
C THR A 31 5.65 3.91 -3.56
N LYS A 32 6.54 4.61 -4.28
CA LYS A 32 7.45 5.62 -3.71
C LYS A 32 6.88 7.03 -3.87
N SER A 33 7.65 8.04 -3.47
CA SER A 33 7.22 9.43 -3.61
C SER A 33 7.11 9.82 -5.09
N PRO A 34 6.09 10.61 -5.51
CA PRO A 34 5.90 10.95 -6.93
C PRO A 34 7.10 11.66 -7.57
N ASN A 35 7.88 12.38 -6.78
CA ASN A 35 9.08 13.10 -7.25
C ASN A 35 10.28 12.19 -7.52
N GLU A 36 10.33 11.00 -6.91
CA GLU A 36 11.42 10.05 -7.13
C GLU A 36 11.28 9.34 -8.49
N TYR A 37 10.04 9.02 -8.85
CA TYR A 37 9.70 8.36 -10.11
C TYR A 37 8.42 8.97 -10.72
N PRO A 38 8.54 10.12 -11.40
CA PRO A 38 7.39 10.76 -12.03
C PRO A 38 6.67 9.82 -13.00
N GLY A 39 5.35 9.72 -12.88
CA GLY A 39 4.52 8.83 -13.71
C GLY A 39 4.34 7.41 -13.17
N MET A 40 4.91 7.08 -12.00
CA MET A 40 4.78 5.74 -11.40
C MET A 40 3.32 5.38 -11.12
N GLU A 41 2.54 6.28 -10.53
CA GLU A 41 1.15 6.01 -10.17
C GLU A 41 0.29 5.73 -11.41
N GLU A 42 0.44 6.55 -12.45
CA GLU A 42 -0.29 6.39 -13.72
C GLU A 42 0.06 5.06 -14.38
N LYS A 43 1.36 4.72 -14.44
CA LYS A 43 1.82 3.47 -15.03
C LYS A 43 1.37 2.25 -14.24
N LEU A 44 1.33 2.34 -12.91
CA LEU A 44 0.79 1.28 -12.06
C LEU A 44 -0.70 1.08 -12.33
N LEU A 45 -1.48 2.17 -12.38
CA LEU A 45 -2.91 2.11 -12.68
C LEU A 45 -3.20 1.59 -14.09
N GLU A 46 -2.38 1.94 -15.08
CA GLU A 46 -2.45 1.40 -16.44
C GLU A 46 -2.30 -0.12 -16.43
N ILE A 47 -1.29 -0.65 -15.73
CA ILE A 47 -1.06 -2.10 -15.60
C ILE A 47 -2.23 -2.78 -14.88
N ILE A 48 -2.66 -2.24 -13.74
CA ILE A 48 -3.78 -2.80 -12.96
C ILE A 48 -5.05 -2.86 -13.82
N ASN A 49 -5.32 -1.81 -14.59
CA ASN A 49 -6.47 -1.75 -15.48
C ASN A 49 -6.35 -2.72 -16.66
N HIS A 50 -5.16 -2.85 -17.25
CA HIS A 50 -4.91 -3.76 -18.36
C HIS A 50 -5.19 -5.22 -17.99
N TYR A 51 -4.82 -5.63 -16.78
CA TYR A 51 -5.05 -6.99 -16.28
C TYR A 51 -6.39 -7.17 -15.54
N GLU A 52 -7.20 -6.12 -15.41
CA GLU A 52 -8.51 -6.15 -14.73
C GLU A 52 -8.45 -6.71 -13.28
N ILE A 53 -7.36 -6.41 -12.55
CA ILE A 53 -7.10 -6.94 -11.20
C ILE A 53 -7.41 -5.94 -10.07
N GLN A 54 -8.22 -4.91 -10.31
CA GLN A 54 -8.50 -3.85 -9.33
C GLN A 54 -9.03 -4.40 -8.00
N ASP A 55 -9.87 -5.43 -8.05
CA ASP A 55 -10.45 -6.09 -6.87
C ASP A 55 -9.46 -6.99 -6.10
N LYS A 56 -8.28 -7.25 -6.69
CA LYS A 56 -7.20 -8.05 -6.10
C LYS A 56 -6.08 -7.20 -5.52
N VAL A 57 -6.11 -5.88 -5.69
CA VAL A 57 -4.99 -5.00 -5.39
C VAL A 57 -5.28 -4.11 -4.18
N ILE A 58 -4.33 -4.08 -3.26
CA ILE A 58 -4.15 -2.98 -2.30
C ILE A 58 -2.86 -2.25 -2.67
N ILE A 59 -2.91 -0.92 -2.72
CA ILE A 59 -1.71 -0.09 -2.87
C ILE A 59 -1.36 0.55 -1.54
N GLN A 60 -0.08 0.47 -1.15
CA GLN A 60 0.46 1.13 0.02
C GLN A 60 1.56 2.13 -0.33
N SER A 61 1.70 3.15 0.50
CA SER A 61 2.86 4.06 0.41
C SER A 61 3.12 4.74 1.74
N PHE A 62 4.38 5.12 1.96
CA PHE A 62 4.72 6.11 2.97
C PHE A 62 4.40 7.55 2.50
N SER A 63 4.24 7.76 1.20
CA SER A 63 3.91 9.06 0.63
C SER A 63 2.39 9.28 0.60
N GLU A 64 1.91 10.21 1.43
CA GLU A 64 0.51 10.65 1.39
C GLU A 64 0.16 11.23 0.01
N GLU A 65 1.10 11.92 -0.63
CA GLU A 65 0.91 12.53 -1.96
C GLU A 65 0.68 11.46 -3.04
N SER A 66 1.44 10.35 -3.00
CA SER A 66 1.27 9.23 -3.95
C SER A 66 -0.12 8.61 -3.79
N LEU A 67 -0.56 8.35 -2.55
CA LEU A 67 -1.88 7.76 -2.29
C LEU A 67 -3.03 8.69 -2.66
N GLN A 68 -2.92 9.98 -2.35
CA GLN A 68 -3.94 10.96 -2.75
C GLN A 68 -4.04 11.10 -4.27
N LYS A 69 -2.89 11.12 -4.96
CA LYS A 69 -2.85 11.10 -6.42
C LYS A 69 -3.56 9.87 -6.97
N ILE A 70 -3.22 8.68 -6.49
CA ILE A 70 -3.89 7.43 -6.90
C ILE A 70 -5.40 7.51 -6.61
N HIS A 71 -5.80 7.93 -5.42
CA HIS A 71 -7.22 8.04 -5.04
C HIS A 71 -7.99 8.98 -5.97
N SER A 72 -7.39 10.10 -6.35
CA SER A 72 -7.98 11.06 -7.29
C SER A 72 -8.11 10.53 -8.72
N LEU A 73 -7.19 9.65 -9.15
CA LEU A 73 -7.22 9.01 -10.47
C LEU A 73 -8.15 7.80 -10.50
N ASN A 74 -8.22 7.04 -9.39
CA ASN A 74 -9.06 5.86 -9.25
C ASN A 74 -9.38 5.60 -7.76
N SER A 75 -10.59 5.97 -7.35
CA SER A 75 -11.07 5.81 -5.98
C SER A 75 -11.59 4.40 -5.65
N ASN A 76 -11.63 3.47 -6.62
CA ASN A 76 -12.11 2.11 -6.42
C ASN A 76 -11.03 1.15 -5.89
N ILE A 77 -9.75 1.54 -5.94
CA ILE A 77 -8.65 0.72 -5.45
C ILE A 77 -8.45 0.99 -3.96
N SER A 78 -8.31 -0.09 -3.19
CA SER A 78 -8.04 -0.01 -1.76
C SER A 78 -6.63 0.51 -1.49
N LEU A 79 -6.53 1.54 -0.65
CA LEU A 79 -5.25 2.16 -0.29
C LEU A 79 -4.92 1.97 1.19
N VAL A 80 -3.63 1.86 1.52
CA VAL A 80 -3.13 1.84 2.89
C VAL A 80 -1.96 2.80 3.09
N GLN A 81 -2.13 3.71 4.05
CA GLN A 81 -1.06 4.64 4.43
C GLN A 81 -0.06 3.97 5.36
N LEU A 82 1.21 3.92 4.94
CA LEU A 82 2.30 3.46 5.79
C LEU A 82 2.81 4.61 6.66
N LEU A 83 2.95 4.36 7.96
CA LEU A 83 3.39 5.34 8.94
C LEU A 83 4.80 5.00 9.45
N PRO A 84 5.76 5.93 9.33
CA PRO A 84 7.07 5.75 9.97
C PRO A 84 6.91 5.82 11.50
N TYR A 85 7.87 5.26 12.22
CA TYR A 85 7.86 5.13 13.69
C TYR A 85 7.37 6.40 14.42
N LYS A 86 7.98 7.55 14.15
CA LYS A 86 7.64 8.81 14.84
C LYS A 86 6.17 9.22 14.67
N LYS A 87 5.59 8.92 13.51
CA LYS A 87 4.21 9.23 13.18
C LYS A 87 3.26 8.23 13.85
N ALA A 88 3.63 6.95 13.85
CA ALA A 88 2.84 5.89 14.46
C ALA A 88 2.68 6.05 15.98
N VAL A 89 3.61 6.69 16.69
CA VAL A 89 3.47 6.90 18.15
C VAL A 89 2.80 8.23 18.52
N GLN A 90 2.47 9.07 17.53
CA GLN A 90 1.93 10.43 17.73
C GLN A 90 0.60 10.68 17.00
N LEU A 91 -0.07 9.62 16.54
CA LEU A 91 -1.27 9.77 15.71
C LEU A 91 -2.45 10.36 16.50
N THR A 92 -2.88 11.51 16.03
CA THR A 92 -4.04 12.25 16.51
C THR A 92 -5.33 11.79 15.83
N GLU A 93 -6.48 12.09 16.42
CA GLU A 93 -7.78 11.80 15.78
C GLU A 93 -7.97 12.58 14.47
N LEU A 94 -7.47 13.82 14.40
CA LEU A 94 -7.51 14.63 13.18
C LEU A 94 -6.72 13.99 12.03
N GLU A 95 -5.59 13.36 12.33
CA GLU A 95 -4.82 12.63 11.32
C GLU A 95 -5.54 11.36 10.87
N ILE A 96 -6.17 10.64 11.79
CA ILE A 96 -6.99 9.47 11.45
C ILE A 96 -8.14 9.86 10.51
N GLU A 97 -8.86 10.93 10.83
CA GLU A 97 -9.94 11.45 9.98
C GLU A 97 -9.41 11.92 8.61
N LYS A 98 -8.22 12.52 8.57
CA LYS A 98 -7.55 12.85 7.30
C LYS A 98 -7.26 11.60 6.48
N TYR A 99 -6.65 10.57 7.06
CA TYR A 99 -6.28 9.34 6.35
C TYR A 99 -7.50 8.62 5.77
N LYS A 100 -8.59 8.58 6.55
CA LYS A 100 -9.88 7.99 6.13
C LYS A 100 -10.50 8.60 4.88
N THR A 101 -10.11 9.82 4.50
CA THR A 101 -10.61 10.44 3.27
C THR A 101 -10.11 9.77 1.99
N TYR A 102 -9.04 8.97 2.04
CA TYR A 102 -8.46 8.35 0.85
C TYR A 102 -8.00 6.90 1.03
N CYS A 103 -7.82 6.42 2.26
CA CYS A 103 -7.35 5.07 2.52
C CYS A 103 -8.30 4.27 3.42
N ILE A 104 -8.25 2.94 3.28
CA ILE A 104 -9.06 2.02 4.09
C ILE A 104 -8.34 1.59 5.37
N GLY A 105 -7.01 1.74 5.41
CA GLY A 105 -6.22 1.28 6.55
C GLY A 105 -4.89 2.00 6.72
N LEU A 106 -4.28 1.75 7.88
CA LEU A 106 -2.96 2.24 8.25
C LEU A 106 -2.02 1.06 8.48
N GLY A 107 -0.83 1.12 7.88
CA GLY A 107 0.24 0.16 8.10
C GLY A 107 1.36 0.77 8.94
N MET A 108 1.80 0.09 9.99
CA MET A 108 2.82 0.59 10.89
C MET A 108 3.49 -0.54 11.63
N ASN A 109 4.78 -0.41 11.94
CA ASN A 109 5.52 -1.49 12.57
C ASN A 109 4.88 -1.93 13.91
N TYR A 110 4.51 -3.20 13.98
CA TYR A 110 3.84 -3.83 15.13
C TYR A 110 4.50 -3.58 16.50
N LYS A 111 5.80 -3.27 16.56
CA LYS A 111 6.51 -3.02 17.82
C LYS A 111 6.08 -1.73 18.52
N TYR A 112 5.36 -0.86 17.82
CA TYR A 112 5.04 0.49 18.30
C TYR A 112 3.56 0.72 18.52
N ILE A 113 2.77 -0.35 18.49
CA ILE A 113 1.34 -0.31 18.74
C ILE A 113 0.97 -1.32 19.81
N ASP A 114 -0.09 -1.01 20.54
CA ASP A 114 -0.74 -1.89 21.50
C ASP A 114 -2.22 -2.06 21.15
N SER A 115 -2.95 -2.81 21.98
CA SER A 115 -4.39 -3.03 21.78
C SER A 115 -5.20 -1.75 21.79
N ASP A 116 -4.85 -0.79 22.64
CA ASP A 116 -5.60 0.45 22.80
C ASP A 116 -5.45 1.33 21.56
N TYR A 117 -4.23 1.37 21.02
CA TYR A 117 -3.92 2.07 19.80
C TYR A 117 -4.61 1.45 18.57
N VAL A 118 -4.62 0.12 18.47
CA VAL A 118 -5.38 -0.60 17.41
C VAL A 118 -6.87 -0.32 17.53
N ASN A 119 -7.43 -0.36 18.74
CA ASN A 119 -8.85 -0.09 18.98
C ASN A 119 -9.23 1.35 18.63
N LYS A 120 -8.35 2.32 18.91
CA LYS A 120 -8.54 3.72 18.52
C LYS A 120 -8.67 3.85 17.00
N ILE A 121 -7.78 3.25 16.22
CA ILE A 121 -7.83 3.32 14.75
C ILE A 121 -9.09 2.64 14.22
N LYS A 122 -9.38 1.41 14.68
CA LYS A 122 -10.56 0.65 14.27
C LYS A 122 -11.88 1.34 14.61
N LYS A 123 -11.99 1.98 15.78
CA LYS A 123 -13.19 2.74 16.18
C LYS A 123 -13.50 3.89 15.22
N ASN A 124 -12.47 4.44 14.57
CA ASN A 124 -12.62 5.48 13.56
C ASN A 124 -12.85 4.92 12.14
N GLY A 125 -12.96 3.60 11.98
CA GLY A 125 -13.33 2.95 10.71
C GLY A 125 -12.16 2.69 9.77
N LEU A 126 -10.91 2.73 10.26
CA LEU A 126 -9.73 2.33 9.51
C LEU A 126 -9.26 0.94 9.93
N GLU A 127 -8.75 0.17 8.97
CA GLU A 127 -8.03 -1.08 9.20
C GLU A 127 -6.62 -0.83 9.75
N VAL A 128 -6.02 -1.85 10.38
CA VAL A 128 -4.65 -1.81 10.90
C VAL A 128 -3.89 -3.02 10.36
N HIS A 129 -2.84 -2.77 9.56
CA HIS A 129 -1.98 -3.79 8.95
C HIS A 129 -0.54 -3.66 9.48
N PRO A 130 -0.21 -4.26 10.64
CA PRO A 130 1.03 -3.97 11.37
C PRO A 130 2.26 -4.81 11.00
#